data_AF-A0A522CHI3-F1
#
_entry.id   AF-A0A522CHI3-F1
#
_cell.length_a   1.000
_cell.length_b   1.000
_cell.length_c   1.000
_cell.angle_alpha   90.00
_cell.angle_beta   90.00
_cell.angle_gamma   90.00
#
_symmetry.space_group_name_H-M   'P 1'
#
loop_
_entity.id
_entity.type
_entity.pdbx_description
1 polymer ?
#
loop_
_entity_poly.entity_id
_entity_poly.type
_entity_poly.pdbx_seq_one_letter_code
_entity_poly.pdbx_strand_id
1 'polypeptide(L)'
;MPRGVLFVHNNFPAQFRDLALGLVARGVPCCAIAQDHAGVMGAVRTARYTLPRGSTPGIYPLAVRAEADLLRARSAYDAARALQNDGWDPEVIVGHPGWGEMTFLREAFPNAKQVAFAEFYYRGRGLDVGFDTEFFPFEQESVFKAEAKNAVMALAYAEADAIVSPTEFQAAALPRIFRERTRVIHEGVDVEAIRPGPPEPFALDDGRVIAPGTPVITHVNNNMEPLRGLHILARALPRLLREVPDAQVLIVGDTDKRAYGGSAPEGRTWRDVCFEGVDYDPARVHFLGRVAHARMLAALRLGTAHVYYTYPFVLSWSLVEAMASGCYVIGSDTPPLHDAIEDGVNGRLLPFFDIDALSDALIAACRDPAAAAGMRAAARATAVAAFDRTKGRAAWLSLLQELGLALP
;
A
#
# COMPACT_ATOMS: atom_id res chain seq x y z
N MET A 1 18.41 -6.34 -30.97
CA MET A 1 17.25 -6.70 -30.13
C MET A 1 16.93 -5.50 -29.26
N PRO A 2 15.67 -5.11 -29.07
CA PRO A 2 15.33 -3.99 -28.20
C PRO A 2 15.79 -4.34 -26.78
N ARG A 3 16.78 -3.57 -26.32
CA ARG A 3 17.38 -3.63 -24.99
C ARG A 3 16.73 -2.54 -24.15
N GLY A 4 16.32 -2.89 -22.94
CA GLY A 4 15.56 -1.99 -22.07
C GLY A 4 15.11 -2.67 -20.79
N VAL A 5 13.93 -2.30 -20.30
CA VAL A 5 13.47 -2.72 -18.96
C VAL A 5 12.37 -3.77 -19.06
N LEU A 6 12.52 -4.86 -18.30
CA LEU A 6 11.47 -5.84 -18.06
C LEU A 6 10.88 -5.64 -16.66
N PHE A 7 9.60 -5.26 -16.59
CA PHE A 7 8.87 -5.16 -15.33
C PHE A 7 8.24 -6.49 -14.94
N VAL A 8 8.24 -6.83 -13.66
CA VAL A 8 7.70 -8.11 -13.17
C VAL A 8 6.82 -7.89 -11.95
N HIS A 9 5.52 -8.08 -12.12
CA HIS A 9 4.53 -7.96 -11.05
C HIS A 9 3.24 -8.69 -11.42
N ASN A 10 2.69 -9.52 -10.52
CA ASN A 10 1.45 -10.28 -10.81
C ASN A 10 0.27 -9.39 -11.23
N ASN A 11 0.18 -8.19 -10.66
CA ASN A 11 -0.81 -7.16 -10.95
C ASN A 11 -0.22 -5.89 -11.62
N PHE A 12 0.79 -6.03 -12.50
CA PHE A 12 1.37 -4.90 -13.25
C PHE A 12 0.26 -4.01 -13.88
N PRO A 13 0.37 -2.66 -13.84
CA PRO A 13 1.58 -1.88 -13.55
C PRO A 13 1.83 -1.55 -12.07
N ALA A 14 0.88 -1.82 -11.16
CA ALA A 14 1.02 -1.62 -9.71
C ALA A 14 1.85 -0.36 -9.34
N GLN A 15 2.88 -0.51 -8.51
CA GLN A 15 3.83 0.53 -8.12
C GLN A 15 4.81 0.98 -9.19
N PHE A 16 4.97 0.23 -10.27
CA PHE A 16 5.90 0.55 -11.35
C PHE A 16 5.30 1.45 -12.44
N ARG A 17 4.02 1.83 -12.34
CA ARG A 17 3.30 2.60 -13.36
C ARG A 17 4.05 3.88 -13.76
N ASP A 18 4.44 4.70 -12.79
CA ASP A 18 5.06 6.00 -13.07
C ASP A 18 6.46 5.84 -13.69
N LEU A 19 7.26 4.92 -13.14
CA LEU A 19 8.58 4.59 -13.68
C LEU A 19 8.50 4.07 -15.12
N ALA A 20 7.58 3.13 -15.40
CA ALA A 20 7.38 2.59 -16.73
C ALA A 20 6.95 3.67 -17.74
N LEU A 21 6.02 4.55 -17.36
CA LEU A 21 5.63 5.70 -18.21
C LEU A 21 6.80 6.64 -18.46
N GLY A 22 7.60 6.91 -17.42
CA GLY A 22 8.78 7.77 -17.51
C GLY A 22 9.87 7.24 -18.44
N LEU A 23 10.07 5.93 -18.48
CA LEU A 23 11.01 5.25 -19.37
C LEU A 23 10.51 5.23 -20.82
N VAL A 24 9.24 4.86 -21.02
CA VAL A 24 8.59 4.90 -22.34
C VAL A 24 8.67 6.31 -22.95
N ALA A 25 8.39 7.34 -22.16
CA ALA A 25 8.45 8.73 -22.62
C ALA A 25 9.87 9.17 -23.05
N ARG A 26 10.92 8.49 -22.57
CA ARG A 26 12.32 8.69 -22.97
C ARG A 26 12.74 7.80 -24.15
N GLY A 27 11.82 7.02 -24.70
CA GLY A 27 12.12 6.08 -25.78
C GLY A 27 12.83 4.80 -25.32
N VAL A 28 12.87 4.51 -24.01
CA VAL A 28 13.43 3.25 -23.50
C VAL A 28 12.43 2.12 -23.73
N PRO A 29 12.80 1.04 -24.46
CA PRO A 29 11.93 -0.11 -24.64
C PRO A 29 11.53 -0.74 -23.31
N CYS A 30 10.23 -0.97 -23.10
CA CYS A 30 9.71 -1.58 -21.89
C CYS A 30 8.83 -2.79 -22.23
N CYS A 31 9.04 -3.90 -21.53
CA CYS A 31 8.14 -5.04 -21.48
C CYS A 31 7.72 -5.32 -20.03
N ALA A 32 6.68 -6.13 -19.85
CA ALA A 32 6.26 -6.61 -18.54
C ALA A 32 5.91 -8.10 -18.56
N ILE A 33 6.07 -8.77 -17.42
CA ILE A 33 5.47 -10.07 -17.10
C ILE A 33 4.45 -9.86 -15.99
N ALA A 34 3.24 -10.34 -16.22
CA ALA A 34 2.14 -10.22 -15.26
C ALA A 34 1.19 -11.41 -15.34
N GLN A 35 0.37 -11.61 -14.30
CA GLN A 35 -0.65 -12.66 -14.33
C GLN A 35 -1.85 -12.20 -15.16
N ASP A 36 -2.66 -13.14 -15.66
CA ASP A 36 -3.79 -12.83 -16.56
C ASP A 36 -4.77 -11.75 -16.08
N HIS A 37 -5.00 -11.65 -14.77
CA HIS A 37 -5.91 -10.65 -14.18
C HIS A 37 -5.32 -9.24 -14.09
N ALA A 38 -4.02 -9.06 -14.40
CA ALA A 38 -3.36 -7.77 -14.33
C ALA A 38 -3.96 -6.76 -15.31
N GLY A 39 -3.86 -5.48 -14.97
CA GLY A 39 -4.27 -4.40 -15.85
C GLY A 39 -3.53 -4.37 -17.19
N VAL A 40 -3.94 -3.47 -18.07
CA VAL A 40 -3.25 -3.20 -19.35
C VAL A 40 -2.59 -1.84 -19.27
N MET A 41 -1.37 -1.73 -19.80
CA MET A 41 -0.67 -0.48 -20.01
C MET A 41 -0.27 -0.42 -21.48
N GLY A 42 -1.05 0.29 -22.31
CA GLY A 42 -0.96 0.19 -23.77
C GLY A 42 0.41 0.49 -24.38
N ALA A 43 1.26 1.25 -23.68
CA ALA A 43 2.61 1.58 -24.12
C ALA A 43 3.67 0.52 -23.75
N VAL A 44 3.32 -0.52 -22.98
CA VAL A 44 4.23 -1.56 -22.50
C VAL A 44 3.67 -2.92 -22.92
N ARG A 45 4.42 -3.67 -23.74
CA ARG A 45 4.04 -5.03 -24.12
C ARG A 45 4.07 -5.92 -22.86
N THR A 46 2.98 -6.60 -22.55
CA THR A 46 2.88 -7.49 -21.39
C THR A 46 2.76 -8.95 -21.82
N ALA A 47 3.72 -9.79 -21.45
CA ALA A 47 3.58 -11.24 -21.49
C ALA A 47 2.78 -11.70 -20.27
N ARG A 48 1.72 -12.45 -20.52
CA ARG A 48 0.82 -12.92 -19.47
C ARG A 48 1.08 -14.39 -19.15
N TYR A 49 0.90 -14.75 -17.88
CA TYR A 49 0.95 -16.14 -17.44
C TYR A 49 -0.29 -16.53 -16.64
N THR A 50 -0.64 -17.80 -16.74
CA THR A 50 -1.61 -18.47 -15.88
C THR A 50 -0.90 -19.37 -14.87
N LEU A 51 -1.61 -19.67 -13.78
CA LEU A 51 -1.18 -20.72 -12.87
C LEU A 51 -1.84 -22.03 -13.31
N PRO A 52 -1.06 -23.11 -13.50
CA PRO A 52 -1.63 -24.40 -13.90
C PRO A 52 -2.47 -25.04 -12.77
N ARG A 53 -2.18 -24.68 -11.52
CA ARG A 53 -2.87 -25.15 -10.31
C ARG A 53 -2.63 -24.21 -9.13
N GLY A 54 -3.39 -24.41 -8.06
CA GLY A 54 -3.05 -23.88 -6.73
C GLY A 54 -2.03 -24.76 -5.99
N SER A 55 -1.69 -24.36 -4.76
CA SER A 55 -0.91 -25.19 -3.84
C SER A 55 -1.59 -26.55 -3.61
N THR A 56 -0.78 -27.58 -3.40
CA THR A 56 -1.22 -28.96 -3.20
C THR A 56 -2.06 -29.07 -1.94
N PRO A 57 -3.31 -29.59 -2.01
CA PRO A 57 -4.11 -29.83 -0.81
C PRO A 57 -3.38 -30.73 0.18
N GLY A 58 -3.30 -30.30 1.45
CA GLY A 58 -2.63 -31.07 2.51
C GLY A 58 -1.10 -31.02 2.52
N ILE A 59 -0.45 -30.19 1.69
CA ILE A 59 0.99 -29.93 1.83
C ILE A 59 1.31 -29.39 3.24
N TYR A 60 2.54 -29.64 3.71
CA TYR A 60 3.03 -29.11 4.97
C TYR A 60 2.71 -27.61 5.13
N PRO A 61 2.01 -27.17 6.21
CA PRO A 61 1.47 -25.81 6.30
C PRO A 61 2.46 -24.68 6.06
N LEU A 62 3.70 -24.81 6.55
CA LEU A 62 4.74 -23.78 6.36
C LEU A 62 5.25 -23.72 4.90
N ALA A 63 5.08 -24.79 4.12
CA ALA A 63 5.48 -24.86 2.72
C ALA A 63 4.40 -24.35 1.75
N VAL A 64 3.15 -24.14 2.19
CA VAL A 64 2.03 -23.71 1.33
C VAL A 64 2.37 -22.44 0.53
N ARG A 65 2.97 -21.45 1.22
CA ARG A 65 3.36 -20.19 0.58
C ARG A 65 4.51 -20.39 -0.40
N ALA A 66 5.55 -21.13 -0.01
CA ALA A 66 6.69 -21.40 -0.86
C ALA A 66 6.28 -22.14 -2.15
N GLU A 67 5.38 -23.12 -2.06
CA GLU A 67 4.86 -23.81 -3.25
C GLU A 67 4.09 -22.85 -4.17
N ALA A 68 3.20 -22.00 -3.62
CA ALA A 68 2.48 -21.01 -4.40
C ALA A 68 3.43 -20.05 -5.14
N ASP A 69 4.50 -19.62 -4.47
CA ASP A 69 5.47 -18.69 -5.01
C ASP A 69 6.36 -19.34 -6.08
N LEU A 70 6.77 -20.61 -5.89
CA LEU A 70 7.52 -21.37 -6.89
C LEU A 70 6.68 -21.72 -8.12
N LEU A 71 5.38 -21.96 -7.97
CA LEU A 71 4.45 -22.12 -9.10
C LEU A 71 4.39 -20.84 -9.94
N ARG A 72 4.28 -19.67 -9.30
CA ARG A 72 4.33 -18.37 -10.02
C ARG A 72 5.70 -18.12 -10.64
N ALA A 73 6.79 -18.43 -9.95
CA ALA A 73 8.15 -18.32 -10.47
C ALA A 73 8.34 -19.11 -11.77
N ARG A 74 7.83 -20.35 -11.81
CA ARG A 74 7.88 -21.20 -13.00
C ARG A 74 7.05 -20.62 -14.15
N SER A 75 5.80 -20.23 -13.89
CA SER A 75 4.94 -19.63 -14.91
C SER A 75 5.51 -18.31 -15.46
N ALA A 76 6.09 -17.47 -14.60
CA ALA A 76 6.77 -16.23 -14.99
C ALA A 76 8.02 -16.52 -15.84
N TYR A 77 8.80 -17.55 -15.49
CA TYR A 77 9.93 -18.00 -16.32
C TYR A 77 9.48 -18.47 -17.71
N ASP A 78 8.37 -19.21 -17.82
CA ASP A 78 7.85 -19.65 -19.12
C ASP A 78 7.42 -18.45 -19.99
N ALA A 79 6.79 -17.43 -19.39
CA ALA A 79 6.50 -16.17 -20.07
C ALA A 79 7.77 -15.41 -20.48
N ALA A 80 8.81 -15.41 -19.64
CA ALA A 80 10.11 -14.83 -19.96
C ALA A 80 10.79 -15.54 -21.15
N ARG A 81 10.73 -16.88 -21.19
CA ARG A 81 11.24 -17.68 -22.31
C ARG A 81 10.50 -17.41 -23.62
N ALA A 82 9.18 -17.21 -23.57
CA ALA A 82 8.41 -16.81 -24.73
C ALA A 82 8.85 -15.43 -25.25
N LEU A 83 9.03 -14.44 -24.36
CA LEU A 83 9.58 -13.13 -24.73
C LEU A 83 10.99 -13.24 -25.36
N GLN A 84 11.85 -14.08 -24.79
CA GLN A 84 13.19 -14.31 -25.33
C GLN A 84 13.16 -14.92 -26.73
N ASN A 85 12.30 -15.92 -26.96
CA ASN A 85 12.12 -16.53 -28.28
C ASN A 85 11.60 -15.51 -29.31
N ASP A 86 10.81 -14.51 -28.86
CA ASP A 86 10.35 -13.38 -29.66
C ASP A 86 11.40 -12.26 -29.82
N GLY A 87 12.64 -12.49 -29.37
CA GLY A 87 13.77 -11.58 -29.55
C GLY A 87 13.89 -10.46 -28.50
N TRP A 88 13.21 -10.58 -27.34
CA TRP A 88 13.39 -9.67 -26.20
C TRP A 88 14.61 -10.09 -25.36
N ASP A 89 15.46 -9.11 -25.02
CA ASP A 89 16.66 -9.31 -24.16
C ASP A 89 16.84 -8.06 -23.28
N PRO A 90 16.29 -8.05 -22.04
CA PRO A 90 16.31 -6.87 -21.20
C PRO A 90 17.72 -6.60 -20.66
N GLU A 91 18.04 -5.32 -20.45
CA GLU A 91 19.26 -4.90 -19.73
C GLU A 91 19.04 -4.95 -18.23
N VAL A 92 17.83 -4.57 -17.79
CA VAL A 92 17.45 -4.55 -16.38
C VAL A 92 16.06 -5.17 -16.21
N ILE A 93 15.90 -5.97 -15.17
CA ILE A 93 14.63 -6.50 -14.68
C ILE A 93 14.29 -5.77 -13.38
N VAL A 94 13.12 -5.14 -13.32
CA VAL A 94 12.61 -4.49 -12.12
C VAL A 94 11.35 -5.21 -11.69
N GLY A 95 11.30 -5.74 -10.48
CA GLY A 95 10.14 -6.51 -10.07
C GLY A 95 9.88 -6.57 -8.58
N HIS A 96 8.69 -7.06 -8.24
CA HIS A 96 8.29 -7.31 -6.87
C HIS A 96 8.44 -8.82 -6.56
N PRO A 97 9.38 -9.24 -5.70
CA PRO A 97 9.68 -10.65 -5.46
C PRO A 97 8.70 -11.33 -4.48
N GLY A 98 7.81 -10.59 -3.83
CA GLY A 98 6.98 -11.11 -2.74
C GLY A 98 6.03 -12.25 -3.09
N TRP A 99 5.77 -12.56 -4.36
CA TRP A 99 5.01 -13.76 -4.79
C TRP A 99 5.83 -14.73 -5.66
N GLY A 100 7.15 -14.54 -5.74
CA GLY A 100 8.10 -15.46 -6.35
C GLY A 100 8.42 -15.25 -7.84
N GLU A 101 7.73 -14.38 -8.57
CA GLU A 101 7.85 -14.24 -10.03
C GLU A 101 9.27 -13.94 -10.53
N MET A 102 10.09 -13.29 -9.70
CA MET A 102 11.48 -12.95 -10.04
C MET A 102 12.46 -14.11 -9.93
N THR A 103 12.12 -15.16 -9.18
CA THR A 103 13.10 -16.14 -8.63
C THR A 103 13.96 -16.81 -9.70
N PHE A 104 13.38 -17.17 -10.86
CA PHE A 104 14.08 -17.91 -11.91
C PHE A 104 14.44 -17.07 -13.15
N LEU A 105 14.25 -15.75 -13.10
CA LEU A 105 14.43 -14.93 -14.30
C LEU A 105 15.88 -14.80 -14.75
N ARG A 106 16.86 -15.05 -13.86
CA ARG A 106 18.29 -15.11 -14.21
C ARG A 106 18.57 -16.25 -15.21
N GLU A 107 17.81 -17.35 -15.14
CA GLU A 107 17.95 -18.48 -16.07
C GLU A 107 17.45 -18.12 -17.48
N ALA A 108 16.48 -17.21 -17.60
CA ALA A 108 16.01 -16.71 -18.89
C ALA A 108 16.93 -15.61 -19.43
N PHE A 109 17.38 -14.69 -18.56
CA PHE A 109 18.15 -13.51 -18.92
C PHE A 109 19.40 -13.38 -18.03
N PRO A 110 20.46 -14.19 -18.25
CA PRO A 110 21.61 -14.28 -17.34
C PRO A 110 22.45 -12.99 -17.27
N ASN A 111 22.37 -12.15 -18.30
CA ASN A 111 23.11 -10.88 -18.37
C ASN A 111 22.32 -9.68 -17.84
N ALA A 112 21.01 -9.83 -17.61
CA ALA A 112 20.18 -8.73 -17.15
C ALA A 112 20.41 -8.46 -15.66
N LYS A 113 20.56 -7.18 -15.29
CA LYS A 113 20.63 -6.76 -13.89
C LYS A 113 19.26 -6.87 -13.23
N GLN A 114 19.20 -7.30 -11.97
CA GLN A 114 17.92 -7.45 -11.26
C GLN A 114 17.77 -6.46 -10.11
N VAL A 115 16.66 -5.72 -10.12
CA VAL A 115 16.24 -4.85 -9.02
C VAL A 115 15.01 -5.43 -8.35
N ALA A 116 15.17 -5.84 -7.10
CA ALA A 116 14.10 -6.41 -6.28
C ALA A 116 13.45 -5.32 -5.42
N PHE A 117 12.15 -5.11 -5.61
CA PHE A 117 11.36 -4.18 -4.81
C PHE A 117 10.88 -4.85 -3.50
N ALA A 118 11.58 -4.54 -2.41
CA ALA A 118 11.32 -5.04 -1.08
C ALA A 118 10.24 -4.24 -0.35
N GLU A 119 8.98 -4.54 -0.64
CA GLU A 119 7.82 -3.92 0.01
C GLU A 119 7.68 -4.36 1.47
N PHE A 120 7.76 -5.66 1.77
CA PHE A 120 7.59 -6.13 3.14
C PHE A 120 8.36 -7.43 3.39
N TYR A 121 9.08 -7.50 4.51
CA TYR A 121 9.74 -8.71 4.98
C TYR A 121 9.06 -9.18 6.26
N TYR A 122 8.40 -10.33 6.20
CA TYR A 122 7.57 -10.80 7.30
C TYR A 122 8.42 -11.16 8.53
N ARG A 123 7.90 -10.86 9.71
CA ARG A 123 8.50 -11.26 10.99
C ARG A 123 7.43 -11.91 11.86
N GLY A 124 7.81 -12.96 12.59
CA GLY A 124 6.88 -13.60 13.51
C GLY A 124 6.59 -12.78 14.77
N ARG A 125 7.34 -11.69 15.03
CA ARG A 125 7.18 -10.78 16.17
C ARG A 125 7.64 -9.36 15.80
N GLY A 126 7.07 -8.36 16.48
CA GLY A 126 7.50 -6.96 16.38
C GLY A 126 7.03 -6.21 15.13
N LEU A 127 6.26 -6.86 14.25
CA LEU A 127 5.58 -6.24 13.11
C LEU A 127 4.06 -6.41 13.26
N ASP A 128 3.36 -6.95 12.25
CA ASP A 128 1.91 -7.20 12.25
C ASP A 128 1.50 -8.41 13.11
N VAL A 129 2.33 -9.46 13.16
CA VAL A 129 2.02 -10.69 13.90
C VAL A 129 2.09 -10.45 15.42
N GLY A 130 0.95 -10.68 16.09
CA GLY A 130 0.82 -10.52 17.54
C GLY A 130 0.73 -9.07 18.01
N PHE A 131 0.61 -8.11 17.10
CA PHE A 131 0.41 -6.71 17.45
C PHE A 131 -0.95 -6.46 18.09
N ASP A 132 -1.99 -7.04 17.49
CA ASP A 132 -3.37 -7.01 17.96
C ASP A 132 -3.89 -8.45 18.01
N THR A 133 -4.20 -8.90 19.22
CA THR A 133 -4.64 -10.27 19.47
C THR A 133 -6.15 -10.42 19.52
N GLU A 134 -6.92 -9.35 19.29
CA GLU A 134 -8.37 -9.39 19.40
C GLU A 134 -9.00 -10.32 18.36
N PHE A 135 -8.55 -10.20 17.10
CA PHE A 135 -9.09 -11.00 15.98
C PHE A 135 -8.19 -12.15 15.57
N PHE A 136 -6.92 -12.11 15.96
CA PHE A 136 -5.92 -13.10 15.61
C PHE A 136 -5.12 -13.51 16.85
N PRO A 137 -5.43 -14.66 17.47
CA PRO A 137 -4.70 -15.10 18.64
C PRO A 137 -3.21 -15.26 18.32
N PHE A 138 -2.36 -14.85 19.26
CA PHE A 138 -0.93 -15.05 19.12
C PHE A 138 -0.57 -16.52 19.37
N GLU A 139 -0.32 -17.25 18.29
CA GLU A 139 0.07 -18.66 18.32
C GLU A 139 1.48 -18.84 17.76
N GLN A 140 2.22 -19.81 18.31
CA GLN A 140 3.57 -20.14 17.83
C GLN A 140 3.58 -20.54 16.34
N GLU A 141 2.51 -21.18 15.87
CA GLU A 141 2.34 -21.53 14.46
C GLU A 141 2.22 -20.29 13.56
N SER A 142 1.60 -19.20 14.03
CA SER A 142 1.53 -17.93 13.31
C SER A 142 2.91 -17.29 13.14
N VAL A 143 3.77 -17.40 14.16
CA VAL A 143 5.18 -16.97 14.10
C VAL A 143 5.90 -17.72 12.97
N PHE A 144 5.82 -19.05 12.96
CA PHE A 144 6.48 -19.88 11.96
C PHE A 144 5.94 -19.62 10.55
N LYS A 145 4.61 -19.50 10.39
CA LYS A 145 3.99 -19.19 9.10
C LYS A 145 4.46 -17.84 8.55
N ALA A 146 4.55 -16.82 9.40
CA ALA A 146 5.02 -15.51 8.98
C ALA A 146 6.47 -15.55 8.50
N GLU A 147 7.37 -16.22 9.23
CA GLU A 147 8.76 -16.34 8.80
C GLU A 147 8.90 -17.17 7.51
N ALA A 148 8.14 -18.27 7.40
CA ALA A 148 8.17 -19.15 6.23
C ALA A 148 7.71 -18.45 4.93
N LYS A 149 6.88 -17.40 5.01
CA LYS A 149 6.50 -16.59 3.83
C LYS A 149 7.71 -15.98 3.11
N ASN A 150 8.82 -15.78 3.81
CA ASN A 150 10.01 -15.16 3.22
C ASN A 150 10.86 -16.13 2.40
N ALA A 151 10.60 -17.45 2.44
CA ALA A 151 11.52 -18.46 1.92
C ALA A 151 11.91 -18.23 0.45
N VAL A 152 10.92 -18.05 -0.44
CA VAL A 152 11.17 -17.85 -1.87
C VAL A 152 11.61 -16.41 -2.16
N MET A 153 11.00 -15.43 -1.48
CA MET A 153 11.36 -14.03 -1.61
C MET A 153 12.84 -13.76 -1.24
N ALA A 154 13.37 -14.44 -0.22
CA ALA A 154 14.77 -14.33 0.18
C ALA A 154 15.75 -14.84 -0.89
N LEU A 155 15.35 -15.83 -1.72
CA LEU A 155 16.15 -16.26 -2.87
C LEU A 155 16.28 -15.13 -3.90
N ALA A 156 15.18 -14.46 -4.21
CA ALA A 156 15.19 -13.32 -5.13
C ALA A 156 16.04 -12.15 -4.60
N TYR A 157 16.03 -11.87 -3.29
CA TYR A 157 16.91 -10.86 -2.69
C TYR A 157 18.39 -11.26 -2.72
N ALA A 158 18.70 -12.54 -2.49
CA ALA A 158 20.08 -13.03 -2.54
C ALA A 158 20.69 -12.84 -3.94
N GLU A 159 19.89 -13.08 -4.98
CA GLU A 159 20.28 -12.96 -6.38
C GLU A 159 20.15 -11.55 -6.97
N ALA A 160 19.50 -10.60 -6.28
CA ALA A 160 19.30 -9.26 -6.81
C ALA A 160 20.62 -8.49 -6.91
N ASP A 161 20.80 -7.71 -7.98
CA ASP A 161 21.91 -6.76 -8.11
C ASP A 161 21.67 -5.51 -7.24
N ALA A 162 20.41 -5.10 -7.09
CA ALA A 162 19.98 -4.04 -6.17
C ALA A 162 18.66 -4.37 -5.48
N ILE A 163 18.49 -3.88 -4.26
CA ILE A 163 17.23 -3.98 -3.50
C ILE A 163 16.71 -2.56 -3.26
N VAL A 164 15.42 -2.34 -3.48
CA VAL A 164 14.76 -1.07 -3.21
C VAL A 164 13.61 -1.30 -2.23
N SER A 165 13.58 -0.55 -1.14
CA SER A 165 12.42 -0.47 -0.26
C SER A 165 11.80 0.92 -0.35
N PRO A 166 10.48 1.06 -0.18
CA PRO A 166 9.83 2.36 -0.34
C PRO A 166 10.04 3.29 0.87
N THR A 167 10.29 2.75 2.06
CA THR A 167 10.41 3.53 3.31
C THR A 167 11.51 2.97 4.21
N GLU A 168 11.95 3.77 5.19
CA GLU A 168 12.99 3.39 6.16
C GLU A 168 12.52 2.26 7.08
N PHE A 169 11.27 2.30 7.55
CA PHE A 169 10.65 1.22 8.29
C PHE A 169 10.64 -0.09 7.51
N GLN A 170 10.23 -0.06 6.23
CA GLN A 170 10.18 -1.27 5.39
C GLN A 170 11.59 -1.80 5.11
N ALA A 171 12.59 -0.93 4.91
CA ALA A 171 14.00 -1.33 4.80
C ALA A 171 14.51 -1.94 6.12
N ALA A 172 14.13 -1.38 7.28
CA ALA A 172 14.50 -1.88 8.60
C ALA A 172 13.88 -3.25 8.92
N ALA A 173 12.78 -3.65 8.28
CA ALA A 173 12.23 -4.99 8.44
C ALA A 173 13.14 -6.08 7.84
N LEU A 174 13.96 -5.75 6.84
CA LEU A 174 14.85 -6.70 6.17
C LEU A 174 15.93 -7.26 7.12
N PRO A 175 16.34 -8.52 6.94
CA PRO A 175 17.56 -9.07 7.53
C PRO A 175 18.77 -8.18 7.20
N ARG A 176 19.72 -8.11 8.14
CA ARG A 176 20.91 -7.23 8.05
C ARG A 176 21.62 -7.33 6.68
N ILE A 177 21.83 -8.55 6.20
CA ILE A 177 22.54 -8.82 4.93
C ILE A 177 21.84 -8.20 3.70
N PHE A 178 20.51 -8.07 3.72
CA PHE A 178 19.78 -7.40 2.65
C PHE A 178 19.70 -5.90 2.90
N ARG A 179 19.46 -5.48 4.15
CA ARG A 179 19.33 -4.07 4.54
C ARG A 179 20.53 -3.23 4.14
N GLU A 180 21.76 -3.72 4.35
CA GLU A 180 22.99 -3.00 4.00
C GLU A 180 23.14 -2.74 2.48
N ARG A 181 22.36 -3.44 1.65
CA ARG A 181 22.34 -3.32 0.18
C ARG A 181 21.06 -2.66 -0.34
N THR A 182 20.15 -2.27 0.56
CA THR A 182 18.86 -1.68 0.20
C THR A 182 18.98 -0.18 0.03
N ARG A 183 18.34 0.34 -1.01
CA ARG A 183 18.11 1.79 -1.18
C ARG A 183 16.67 2.11 -0.82
N VAL A 184 16.47 3.22 -0.12
CA VAL A 184 15.13 3.73 0.15
C VAL A 184 14.71 4.65 -0.99
N ILE A 185 13.75 4.20 -1.81
CA ILE A 185 13.20 4.95 -2.92
C ILE A 185 11.68 4.77 -2.92
N HIS A 186 10.99 5.77 -2.37
CA HIS A 186 9.53 5.83 -2.42
C HIS A 186 9.05 6.23 -3.83
N GLU A 187 8.01 5.58 -4.34
CA GLU A 187 7.45 5.79 -5.68
C GLU A 187 6.72 7.13 -5.79
N GLY A 188 6.15 7.57 -4.67
CA GLY A 188 5.54 8.88 -4.49
C GLY A 188 4.16 9.00 -5.14
N VAL A 189 3.58 10.19 -5.01
CA VAL A 189 2.26 10.53 -5.57
C VAL A 189 2.36 11.77 -6.47
N ASP A 190 1.34 11.98 -7.30
CA ASP A 190 1.23 13.18 -8.14
C ASP A 190 0.85 14.40 -7.30
N VAL A 191 1.83 15.01 -6.64
CA VAL A 191 1.55 16.15 -5.75
C VAL A 191 1.01 17.37 -6.50
N GLU A 192 1.24 17.50 -7.81
CA GLU A 192 0.65 18.60 -8.58
C GLU A 192 -0.85 18.39 -8.85
N ALA A 193 -1.28 17.15 -9.11
CA ALA A 193 -2.69 16.81 -9.28
C ALA A 193 -3.42 16.64 -7.94
N ILE A 194 -2.76 16.01 -6.96
CA ILE A 194 -3.26 15.74 -5.62
C ILE A 194 -2.79 16.88 -4.73
N ARG A 195 -3.61 17.91 -4.63
CA ARG A 195 -3.33 19.13 -3.88
C ARG A 195 -4.58 19.62 -3.15
N PRO A 196 -4.40 20.49 -2.12
CA PRO A 196 -5.52 21.13 -1.46
C PRO A 196 -6.40 21.88 -2.47
N GLY A 197 -7.70 21.91 -2.21
CA GLY A 197 -8.68 22.59 -3.04
C GLY A 197 -9.93 22.93 -2.23
N PRO A 198 -10.83 23.78 -2.75
CA PRO A 198 -12.08 24.08 -2.08
C PRO A 198 -12.90 22.78 -1.91
N PRO A 199 -13.52 22.55 -0.75
CA PRO A 199 -14.47 21.46 -0.59
C PRO A 199 -15.70 21.69 -1.46
N GLU A 200 -16.17 20.64 -2.11
CA GLU A 200 -17.40 20.62 -2.92
C GLU A 200 -18.47 19.77 -2.23
N PRO A 201 -19.77 19.99 -2.51
CA PRO A 201 -20.83 19.12 -2.03
C PRO A 201 -20.58 17.67 -2.42
N PHE A 202 -20.68 16.75 -1.46
CA PHE A 202 -20.41 15.33 -1.68
C PHE A 202 -21.71 14.53 -1.72
N ALA A 203 -22.03 13.98 -2.89
CA ALA A 203 -23.18 13.11 -3.07
C ALA A 203 -22.89 11.70 -2.52
N LEU A 204 -23.79 11.23 -1.66
CA LEU A 204 -23.84 9.86 -1.16
C LEU A 204 -24.60 8.95 -2.12
N ASP A 205 -24.41 7.64 -1.97
CA ASP A 205 -25.02 6.66 -2.88
C ASP A 205 -26.54 6.56 -2.74
N ASP A 206 -27.09 7.05 -1.62
CA ASP A 206 -28.52 7.14 -1.36
C ASP A 206 -29.16 8.48 -1.80
N GLY A 207 -28.38 9.34 -2.48
CA GLY A 207 -28.83 10.62 -3.01
C GLY A 207 -28.77 11.79 -2.03
N ARG A 208 -28.41 11.56 -0.75
CA ARG A 208 -28.15 12.65 0.20
C ARG A 208 -26.85 13.38 -0.18
N VAL A 209 -26.76 14.65 0.21
CA VAL A 209 -25.58 15.49 -0.08
C VAL A 209 -25.02 16.04 1.22
N ILE A 210 -23.72 15.83 1.43
CA ILE A 210 -22.98 16.46 2.53
C ILE A 210 -22.46 17.81 2.03
N ALA A 211 -22.86 18.88 2.68
CA ALA A 211 -22.47 20.24 2.31
C ALA A 211 -21.03 20.56 2.79
N PRO A 212 -20.30 21.42 2.07
CA PRO A 212 -19.06 22.01 2.59
C PRO A 212 -19.29 22.69 3.95
N GLY A 213 -18.38 22.49 4.89
CA GLY A 213 -18.48 23.02 6.26
C GLY A 213 -19.13 22.06 7.26
N THR A 214 -19.79 20.99 6.81
CA THR A 214 -20.17 19.88 7.70
C THR A 214 -18.90 19.25 8.31
N PRO A 215 -18.87 18.90 9.61
CA PRO A 215 -17.75 18.16 10.19
C PRO A 215 -17.67 16.76 9.58
N VAL A 216 -16.60 16.46 8.83
CA VAL A 216 -16.43 15.18 8.13
C VAL A 216 -15.16 14.48 8.59
N ILE A 217 -15.28 13.24 9.08
CA ILE A 217 -14.16 12.35 9.34
C ILE A 217 -14.01 11.40 8.15
N THR A 218 -12.80 11.26 7.64
CA THR A 218 -12.50 10.34 6.53
C THR A 218 -11.60 9.21 6.98
N HIS A 219 -11.81 8.01 6.43
CA HIS A 219 -10.95 6.86 6.60
C HIS A 219 -10.83 6.13 5.25
N VAL A 220 -9.61 6.03 4.71
CA VAL A 220 -9.39 5.55 3.34
C VAL A 220 -8.32 4.47 3.34
N ASN A 221 -8.73 3.25 3.00
CA ASN A 221 -7.86 2.09 2.87
C ASN A 221 -8.25 1.24 1.67
N ASN A 222 -7.37 0.34 1.23
CA ASN A 222 -7.67 -0.59 0.13
C ASN A 222 -8.80 -1.56 0.52
N ASN A 223 -8.75 -2.08 1.74
CA ASN A 223 -9.79 -2.92 2.33
C ASN A 223 -10.21 -2.34 3.68
N MET A 224 -11.47 -2.58 4.05
CA MET A 224 -11.98 -2.33 5.39
C MET A 224 -11.53 -3.48 6.31
N GLU A 225 -10.47 -3.29 7.11
CA GLU A 225 -9.87 -4.38 7.91
C GLU A 225 -9.27 -3.91 9.26
N PRO A 226 -9.12 -4.81 10.26
CA PRO A 226 -8.51 -4.50 11.55
C PRO A 226 -7.06 -4.02 11.46
N LEU A 227 -6.28 -4.58 10.53
CA LEU A 227 -4.89 -4.18 10.27
C LEU A 227 -4.77 -2.69 9.96
N ARG A 228 -5.84 -2.08 9.40
CA ARG A 228 -5.95 -0.65 9.12
C ARG A 228 -6.75 0.13 10.17
N GLY A 229 -6.90 -0.44 11.36
CA GLY A 229 -7.53 0.20 12.52
C GLY A 229 -9.03 0.42 12.41
N LEU A 230 -9.74 -0.29 11.52
CA LEU A 230 -11.18 -0.09 11.32
C LEU A 230 -11.98 -0.25 12.62
N HIS A 231 -11.64 -1.27 13.43
CA HIS A 231 -12.27 -1.54 14.72
C HIS A 231 -12.01 -0.44 15.76
N ILE A 232 -10.83 0.19 15.73
CA ILE A 232 -10.51 1.32 16.61
C ILE A 232 -11.35 2.54 16.22
N LEU A 233 -11.41 2.85 14.92
CA LEU A 233 -12.28 3.92 14.42
C LEU A 233 -13.74 3.64 14.80
N ALA A 234 -14.24 2.43 14.55
CA ALA A 234 -15.62 2.04 14.85
C ALA A 234 -15.96 2.31 16.32
N ARG A 235 -15.08 1.94 17.26
CA ARG A 235 -15.28 2.17 18.70
C ARG A 235 -15.17 3.63 19.13
N ALA A 236 -14.47 4.46 18.37
CA ALA A 236 -14.41 5.91 18.63
C ALA A 236 -15.68 6.65 18.16
N LEU A 237 -16.44 6.07 17.23
CA LEU A 237 -17.62 6.72 16.63
C LEU A 237 -18.76 7.03 17.61
N PRO A 238 -19.17 6.13 18.54
CA PRO A 238 -20.30 6.41 19.44
C PRO A 238 -20.12 7.72 20.22
N ARG A 239 -18.89 7.99 20.70
CA ARG A 239 -18.58 9.22 21.44
C ARG A 239 -18.54 10.44 20.52
N LEU A 240 -17.86 10.33 19.37
CA LEU A 240 -17.84 11.39 18.36
C LEU A 240 -19.25 11.81 17.95
N LEU A 241 -20.10 10.85 17.57
CA LEU A 241 -21.45 11.10 17.08
C LEU A 241 -22.40 11.66 18.14
N ARG A 242 -22.15 11.39 19.43
CA ARG A 242 -22.89 11.96 20.55
C ARG A 242 -22.45 13.39 20.86
N GLU A 243 -21.15 13.66 20.81
CA GLU A 243 -20.58 14.99 21.16
C GLU A 243 -20.55 15.98 20.00
N VAL A 244 -20.64 15.50 18.76
CA VAL A 244 -20.71 16.29 17.53
C VAL A 244 -21.88 15.76 16.69
N PRO A 245 -23.13 16.20 16.96
CA PRO A 245 -24.32 15.62 16.34
C PRO A 245 -24.34 15.68 14.80
N ASP A 246 -23.75 16.72 14.23
CA ASP A 246 -23.71 16.95 12.77
C ASP A 246 -22.56 16.22 12.06
N ALA A 247 -21.68 15.52 12.81
CA ALA A 247 -20.54 14.84 12.23
C ALA A 247 -20.96 13.74 11.26
N GLN A 248 -20.26 13.67 10.13
CA GLN A 248 -20.37 12.61 9.12
C GLN A 248 -19.07 11.83 9.05
N VAL A 249 -19.16 10.53 8.79
CA VAL A 249 -18.00 9.64 8.66
C VAL A 249 -18.03 8.99 7.29
N LEU A 250 -16.98 9.20 6.49
CA LEU A 250 -16.81 8.60 5.16
C LEU A 250 -15.73 7.52 5.23
N ILE A 251 -16.13 6.27 5.03
CA ILE A 251 -15.23 5.10 5.08
C ILE A 251 -15.12 4.52 3.67
N VAL A 252 -13.92 4.61 3.10
CA VAL A 252 -13.59 4.10 1.77
C VAL A 252 -12.69 2.87 1.91
N GLY A 253 -13.08 1.79 1.24
CA GLY A 253 -12.35 0.54 1.19
C GLY A 253 -13.20 -0.63 0.74
N ASP A 254 -12.58 -1.64 0.15
CA ASP A 254 -13.25 -2.85 -0.30
C ASP A 254 -13.71 -3.71 0.91
N THR A 255 -14.94 -4.22 0.87
CA THR A 255 -15.49 -5.13 1.89
C THR A 255 -15.36 -6.61 1.51
N ASP A 256 -15.19 -6.89 0.21
CA ASP A 256 -15.36 -8.22 -0.37
C ASP A 256 -14.00 -8.82 -0.77
N LYS A 257 -13.03 -7.97 -1.08
CA LYS A 257 -11.66 -8.39 -1.39
C LYS A 257 -10.96 -8.95 -0.15
N ARG A 258 -10.15 -9.99 -0.36
CA ARG A 258 -9.31 -10.56 0.69
C ARG A 258 -8.35 -9.49 1.26
N ALA A 259 -8.50 -9.22 2.54
CA ALA A 259 -7.73 -8.23 3.27
C ALA A 259 -6.27 -8.68 3.51
N TYR A 260 -5.38 -7.74 3.84
CA TYR A 260 -3.97 -8.04 4.09
C TYR A 260 -3.80 -8.92 5.34
N GLY A 261 -4.56 -8.64 6.39
CA GLY A 261 -4.57 -9.41 7.63
C GLY A 261 -5.19 -10.80 7.52
N GLY A 262 -5.83 -11.13 6.39
CA GLY A 262 -6.53 -12.38 6.16
C GLY A 262 -8.04 -12.22 6.08
N SER A 263 -8.75 -13.35 6.06
CA SER A 263 -10.22 -13.35 5.96
C SER A 263 -10.85 -13.16 7.33
N ALA A 264 -11.99 -12.46 7.38
CA ALA A 264 -12.81 -12.39 8.57
C ALA A 264 -13.37 -13.77 8.97
N PRO A 265 -13.68 -13.99 10.26
CA PRO A 265 -14.21 -15.25 10.76
C PRO A 265 -15.59 -15.56 10.15
N GLU A 266 -15.91 -16.86 10.09
CA GLU A 266 -17.26 -17.38 9.78
C GLU A 266 -17.86 -16.90 8.45
N GLY A 267 -17.02 -16.49 7.49
CA GLY A 267 -17.47 -16.00 6.19
C GLY A 267 -18.11 -14.60 6.23
N ARG A 268 -17.97 -13.88 7.34
CA ARG A 268 -18.41 -12.48 7.47
C ARG A 268 -17.46 -11.52 6.76
N THR A 269 -17.85 -10.25 6.63
CA THR A 269 -16.93 -9.19 6.22
C THR A 269 -16.23 -8.58 7.45
N TRP A 270 -15.02 -8.06 7.28
CA TRP A 270 -14.34 -7.34 8.36
C TRP A 270 -15.09 -6.08 8.80
N ARG A 271 -15.86 -5.44 7.90
CA ARG A 271 -16.77 -4.35 8.27
C ARG A 271 -17.76 -4.82 9.33
N ASP A 272 -18.48 -5.90 9.06
CA ASP A 272 -19.51 -6.39 9.98
C ASP A 272 -18.92 -6.86 11.32
N VAL A 273 -17.69 -7.38 11.32
CA VAL A 273 -16.96 -7.79 12.53
C VAL A 273 -16.50 -6.57 13.33
N CYS A 274 -15.88 -5.58 12.68
CA CYS A 274 -15.36 -4.39 13.37
C CYS A 274 -16.46 -3.50 13.97
N PHE A 275 -17.67 -3.52 13.39
CA PHE A 275 -18.82 -2.74 13.82
C PHE A 275 -19.82 -3.54 14.68
N GLU A 276 -19.51 -4.79 15.00
CA GLU A 276 -20.36 -5.61 15.86
C GLU A 276 -20.48 -4.98 17.26
N GLY A 277 -21.72 -4.75 17.70
CA GLY A 277 -22.00 -4.14 19.01
C GLY A 277 -21.67 -2.64 19.11
N VAL A 278 -21.26 -1.99 18.02
CA VAL A 278 -21.00 -0.55 17.99
C VAL A 278 -22.31 0.21 17.78
N ASP A 279 -22.64 1.13 18.70
CA ASP A 279 -23.79 2.03 18.56
C ASP A 279 -23.42 3.24 17.68
N TYR A 280 -23.91 3.24 16.44
CA TYR A 280 -23.73 4.35 15.51
C TYR A 280 -25.00 4.58 14.69
N ASP A 281 -25.16 5.82 14.22
CA ASP A 281 -26.26 6.19 13.35
C ASP A 281 -25.89 5.89 11.88
N PRO A 282 -26.58 4.96 11.19
CA PRO A 282 -26.32 4.65 9.79
C PRO A 282 -26.59 5.82 8.84
N ALA A 283 -27.33 6.85 9.29
CA ALA A 283 -27.50 8.07 8.52
C ALA A 283 -26.24 8.94 8.53
N ARG A 284 -25.27 8.69 9.42
CA ARG A 284 -24.06 9.51 9.60
C ARG A 284 -22.75 8.77 9.32
N VAL A 285 -22.78 7.44 9.25
CA VAL A 285 -21.61 6.61 8.93
C VAL A 285 -21.80 5.94 7.58
N HIS A 286 -20.98 6.34 6.61
CA HIS A 286 -21.15 5.99 5.20
C HIS A 286 -20.03 5.08 4.73
N PHE A 287 -20.37 3.82 4.46
CA PHE A 287 -19.47 2.84 3.87
C PHE A 287 -19.53 2.93 2.35
N LEU A 288 -18.56 3.61 1.74
CA LEU A 288 -18.57 3.93 0.31
C LEU A 288 -18.02 2.80 -0.58
N GLY A 289 -17.52 1.73 0.03
CA GLY A 289 -16.85 0.66 -0.69
C GLY A 289 -15.60 1.15 -1.44
N ARG A 290 -15.29 0.51 -2.57
CA ARG A 290 -14.26 0.96 -3.50
C ARG A 290 -14.82 2.04 -4.43
N VAL A 291 -14.25 3.24 -4.36
CA VAL A 291 -14.65 4.38 -5.20
C VAL A 291 -13.58 4.75 -6.23
N ALA A 292 -13.98 5.50 -7.26
CA ALA A 292 -13.03 6.11 -8.19
C ALA A 292 -12.09 7.09 -7.47
N HIS A 293 -10.83 7.18 -7.91
CA HIS A 293 -9.80 8.02 -7.28
C HIS A 293 -10.24 9.47 -7.09
N ALA A 294 -10.87 10.08 -8.10
CA ALA A 294 -11.41 11.43 -7.99
C ALA A 294 -12.46 11.61 -6.87
N ARG A 295 -13.32 10.61 -6.65
CA ARG A 295 -14.32 10.62 -5.56
C ARG A 295 -13.65 10.48 -4.19
N MET A 296 -12.59 9.67 -4.10
CA MET A 296 -11.79 9.57 -2.88
C MET A 296 -11.09 10.90 -2.55
N LEU A 297 -10.46 11.56 -3.53
CA LEU A 297 -9.87 12.89 -3.35
C LEU A 297 -10.92 13.95 -2.97
N ALA A 298 -12.14 13.87 -3.53
CA ALA A 298 -13.24 14.74 -3.13
C ALA A 298 -13.64 14.54 -1.66
N ALA A 299 -13.72 13.29 -1.19
CA ALA A 299 -13.97 12.98 0.22
C ALA A 299 -12.86 13.54 1.13
N LEU A 300 -11.59 13.36 0.75
CA LEU A 300 -10.43 13.89 1.49
C LEU A 300 -10.45 15.42 1.60
N ARG A 301 -10.81 16.12 0.51
CA ARG A 301 -10.93 17.59 0.50
C ARG A 301 -12.09 18.10 1.36
N LEU A 302 -13.18 17.34 1.45
CA LEU A 302 -14.30 17.65 2.33
C LEU A 302 -13.97 17.39 3.81
N GLY A 303 -13.06 16.46 4.09
CA GLY A 303 -12.70 16.01 5.43
C GLY A 303 -12.15 17.12 6.35
N THR A 304 -12.74 17.21 7.54
CA THR A 304 -12.21 17.95 8.69
C THR A 304 -10.97 17.27 9.25
N ALA A 305 -10.98 15.93 9.34
CA ALA A 305 -9.82 15.12 9.69
C ALA A 305 -9.80 13.81 8.90
N HIS A 306 -8.60 13.26 8.74
CA HIS A 306 -8.35 11.97 8.12
C HIS A 306 -7.73 11.01 9.11
N VAL A 307 -8.39 9.89 9.37
CA VAL A 307 -7.90 8.84 10.27
C VAL A 307 -7.12 7.81 9.47
N TYR A 308 -5.82 7.72 9.72
CA TYR A 308 -4.93 6.73 9.13
C TYR A 308 -4.28 5.86 10.20
N TYR A 309 -4.96 4.77 10.56
CA TYR A 309 -4.42 3.78 11.50
C TYR A 309 -3.87 2.59 10.73
N THR A 310 -2.78 2.02 11.21
CA THR A 310 -2.21 0.80 10.67
C THR A 310 -1.37 0.08 11.72
N TYR A 311 -1.40 -1.25 11.72
CA TYR A 311 -0.38 -2.05 12.40
C TYR A 311 1.02 -1.69 11.85
N PRO A 312 2.12 -2.15 12.48
CA PRO A 312 3.47 -2.05 11.93
C PRO A 312 3.61 -2.86 10.62
N PHE A 313 3.09 -2.29 9.54
CA PHE A 313 2.90 -2.87 8.23
C PHE A 313 3.12 -1.79 7.16
N VAL A 314 3.06 -2.16 5.88
CA VAL A 314 3.32 -1.29 4.72
C VAL A 314 2.57 0.05 4.81
N LEU A 315 3.33 1.13 4.66
CA LEU A 315 2.81 2.50 4.54
C LEU A 315 2.01 2.63 3.24
N SER A 316 0.75 3.03 3.32
CA SER A 316 -0.12 3.13 2.15
C SER A 316 0.02 4.49 1.48
N TRP A 317 -0.09 4.51 0.16
CA TRP A 317 -0.18 5.76 -0.59
C TRP A 317 -1.38 6.61 -0.19
N SER A 318 -2.48 6.04 0.33
CA SER A 318 -3.63 6.85 0.78
C SER A 318 -3.26 7.85 1.87
N LEU A 319 -2.29 7.52 2.74
CA LEU A 319 -1.73 8.46 3.71
C LEU A 319 -1.06 9.63 3.01
N VAL A 320 -0.16 9.31 2.07
CA VAL A 320 0.58 10.32 1.31
C VAL A 320 -0.37 11.19 0.48
N GLU A 321 -1.42 10.62 -0.11
CA GLU A 321 -2.45 11.36 -0.83
C GLU A 321 -3.28 12.27 0.09
N ALA A 322 -3.58 11.83 1.32
CA ALA A 322 -4.24 12.66 2.33
C ALA A 322 -3.33 13.84 2.75
N MET A 323 -2.05 13.57 3.01
CA MET A 323 -1.07 14.62 3.31
C MET A 323 -0.92 15.59 2.13
N ALA A 324 -0.80 15.07 0.90
CA ALA A 324 -0.72 15.87 -0.31
C ALA A 324 -1.99 16.68 -0.56
N SER A 325 -3.17 16.20 -0.14
CA SER A 325 -4.43 16.93 -0.18
C SER A 325 -4.54 17.99 0.93
N GLY A 326 -3.55 18.08 1.83
CA GLY A 326 -3.57 18.99 2.98
C GLY A 326 -4.61 18.60 4.01
N CYS A 327 -4.91 17.31 4.18
CA CYS A 327 -5.80 16.85 5.25
C CYS A 327 -5.14 17.03 6.62
N TYR A 328 -5.96 17.21 7.66
CA TYR A 328 -5.47 17.06 9.03
C TYR A 328 -5.42 15.56 9.35
N VAL A 329 -4.23 14.99 9.39
CA VAL A 329 -4.04 13.55 9.59
C VAL A 329 -3.93 13.23 11.07
N ILE A 330 -4.77 12.30 11.53
CA ILE A 330 -4.68 11.66 12.85
C ILE A 330 -4.34 10.19 12.60
N GLY A 331 -3.13 9.81 12.97
CA GLY A 331 -2.58 8.48 12.72
C GLY A 331 -2.29 7.70 13.99
N SER A 332 -2.12 6.38 13.83
CA SER A 332 -1.64 5.53 14.91
C SER A 332 -0.14 5.71 15.13
N ASP A 333 0.30 5.81 16.38
CA ASP A 333 1.71 5.78 16.76
C ASP A 333 2.30 4.38 16.59
N THR A 334 2.53 4.02 15.32
CA THR A 334 3.18 2.78 14.91
C THR A 334 4.39 3.09 14.03
N PRO A 335 5.45 2.25 14.06
CA PRO A 335 6.69 2.51 13.33
C PRO A 335 6.57 3.00 11.87
N PRO A 336 5.70 2.46 10.99
CA PRO A 336 5.60 2.95 9.62
C PRO A 336 5.18 4.42 9.49
N LEU A 337 4.43 4.97 10.46
CA LEU A 337 3.94 6.34 10.38
C LEU A 337 5.04 7.37 10.67
N HIS A 338 6.07 7.00 11.42
CA HIS A 338 7.20 7.88 11.73
C HIS A 338 8.06 8.23 10.50
N ASP A 339 7.92 7.48 9.40
CA ASP A 339 8.58 7.81 8.14
C ASP A 339 7.91 8.98 7.40
N ALA A 340 6.68 9.34 7.78
CA ALA A 340 5.91 10.40 7.12
C ALA A 340 5.40 11.48 8.08
N ILE A 341 5.15 11.15 9.35
CA ILE A 341 4.48 12.02 10.32
C ILE A 341 5.39 12.28 11.52
N GLU A 342 5.55 13.56 11.84
CA GLU A 342 6.09 14.05 13.10
C GLU A 342 4.93 14.59 13.94
N ASP A 343 4.70 14.00 15.12
CA ASP A 343 3.55 14.33 15.98
C ASP A 343 3.52 15.82 16.34
N GLY A 344 2.35 16.45 16.17
CA GLY A 344 2.13 17.86 16.45
C GLY A 344 2.68 18.82 15.39
N VAL A 345 3.45 18.33 14.42
CA VAL A 345 4.05 19.16 13.36
C VAL A 345 3.26 19.06 12.07
N ASN A 346 3.12 17.86 11.52
CA ASN A 346 2.45 17.62 10.24
C ASN A 346 1.30 16.58 10.32
N GLY A 347 0.90 16.25 11.55
CA GLY A 347 -0.19 15.33 11.89
C GLY A 347 -0.20 15.07 13.39
N ARG A 348 -1.12 14.24 13.86
CA ARG A 348 -1.09 13.70 15.22
C ARG A 348 -0.86 12.19 15.20
N LEU A 349 -0.03 11.69 16.11
CA LEU A 349 0.17 10.26 16.36
C LEU A 349 -0.39 9.91 17.73
N LEU A 350 -1.29 8.92 17.76
CA LEU A 350 -1.98 8.49 18.97
C LEU A 350 -1.74 6.99 19.21
N PRO A 351 -1.65 6.52 20.47
CA PRO A 351 -1.49 5.09 20.73
C PRO A 351 -2.58 4.27 20.04
N PHE A 352 -2.19 3.17 19.37
CA PHE A 352 -3.08 2.44 18.47
C PHE A 352 -4.39 1.97 19.14
N PHE A 353 -4.33 1.52 20.39
CA PHE A 353 -5.48 0.97 21.11
C PHE A 353 -6.22 2.01 21.98
N ASP A 354 -5.78 3.27 21.98
CA ASP A 354 -6.38 4.33 22.79
C ASP A 354 -7.57 4.96 22.06
N ILE A 355 -8.74 4.36 22.27
CA ILE A 355 -10.01 4.79 21.67
C ILE A 355 -10.41 6.18 22.18
N ASP A 356 -10.14 6.48 23.45
CA ASP A 356 -10.49 7.78 24.04
C ASP A 356 -9.64 8.90 23.45
N ALA A 357 -8.34 8.68 23.28
CA ALA A 357 -7.47 9.63 22.59
C ALA A 357 -7.92 9.89 21.15
N LEU A 358 -8.32 8.85 20.41
CA LEU A 358 -8.87 9.01 19.07
C LEU A 358 -10.18 9.82 19.10
N SER A 359 -11.12 9.47 19.97
CA SER A 359 -12.37 10.22 20.14
C SER A 359 -12.12 11.69 20.46
N ASP A 360 -11.23 11.98 21.41
CA ASP A 360 -10.88 13.35 21.81
C ASP A 360 -10.29 14.15 20.64
N ALA A 361 -9.36 13.55 19.89
CA ALA A 361 -8.75 14.20 18.74
C ALA A 361 -9.77 14.49 17.62
N LEU A 362 -10.70 13.56 17.35
CA LEU A 362 -11.76 13.73 16.36
C LEU A 362 -12.75 14.82 16.78
N ILE A 363 -13.16 14.84 18.05
CA ILE A 363 -14.07 15.86 18.60
C ILE A 363 -13.40 17.24 18.55
N ALA A 364 -12.13 17.34 18.94
CA ALA A 364 -11.37 18.57 18.87
C ALA A 364 -11.26 19.08 17.43
N ALA A 365 -10.95 18.19 16.47
CA ALA A 365 -10.90 18.53 15.05
C ALA A 365 -12.23 19.10 14.54
N CYS A 366 -13.35 18.50 14.95
CA CYS A 366 -14.69 18.95 14.56
C CYS A 366 -15.09 20.29 15.21
N ARG A 367 -14.67 20.54 16.46
CA ARG A 367 -15.02 21.76 17.21
C ARG A 367 -14.20 22.98 16.80
N ASP A 368 -12.91 22.78 16.48
CA ASP A 368 -12.03 23.84 15.98
C ASP A 368 -11.19 23.35 14.78
N PRO A 369 -11.78 23.29 13.57
CA PRO A 369 -11.05 22.89 12.37
C PRO A 369 -9.88 23.82 12.02
N ALA A 370 -9.92 25.08 12.48
CA ALA A 370 -8.90 26.08 12.17
C ALA A 370 -7.60 25.83 12.95
N ALA A 371 -7.68 25.25 14.14
CA ALA A 371 -6.51 24.88 14.95
C ALA A 371 -5.51 23.97 14.21
N ALA A 372 -5.99 23.14 13.28
CA ALA A 372 -5.16 22.23 12.51
C ALA A 372 -4.49 22.89 11.27
N ALA A 373 -4.74 24.17 10.97
CA ALA A 373 -4.28 24.80 9.72
C ALA A 373 -2.75 24.71 9.53
N GLY A 374 -1.97 24.89 10.60
CA GLY A 374 -0.51 24.74 10.56
C GLY A 374 -0.08 23.31 10.22
N MET A 375 -0.65 22.32 10.90
CA MET A 375 -0.34 20.90 10.65
C MET A 375 -0.74 20.46 9.23
N ARG A 376 -1.88 20.96 8.71
CA ARG A 376 -2.33 20.68 7.34
C ARG A 376 -1.35 21.21 6.29
N ALA A 377 -0.86 22.43 6.48
CA ALA A 377 0.14 23.02 5.60
C ALA A 377 1.47 22.26 5.67
N ALA A 378 1.90 21.85 6.87
CA ALA A 378 3.09 21.04 7.06
C ALA A 378 2.95 19.64 6.45
N ALA A 379 1.80 18.98 6.57
CA ALA A 379 1.52 17.69 5.93
C ALA A 379 1.72 17.76 4.42
N ARG A 380 1.17 18.81 3.80
CA ARG A 380 1.37 19.08 2.37
C ARG A 380 2.84 19.30 2.04
N ALA A 381 3.54 20.11 2.83
CA ALA A 381 4.95 20.38 2.61
C ALA A 381 5.79 19.11 2.68
N THR A 382 5.54 18.22 3.66
CA THR A 382 6.20 16.91 3.76
C THR A 382 5.90 16.03 2.56
N ALA A 383 4.64 15.96 2.10
CA ALA A 383 4.28 15.18 0.92
C ALA A 383 5.04 15.64 -0.34
N VAL A 384 5.15 16.96 -0.57
CA VAL A 384 5.91 17.53 -1.69
C VAL A 384 7.43 17.30 -1.53
N ALA A 385 7.93 17.39 -0.29
CA ALA A 385 9.35 17.26 0.01
C ALA A 385 9.85 15.81 -0.15
N ALA A 386 9.14 14.84 0.42
CA ALA A 386 9.59 13.46 0.55
C ALA A 386 8.88 12.48 -0.39
N PHE A 387 7.67 12.78 -0.84
CA PHE A 387 6.81 11.82 -1.54
C PHE A 387 6.27 12.31 -2.90
N ASP A 388 6.93 13.28 -3.51
CA ASP A 388 6.65 13.64 -4.91
C ASP A 388 7.14 12.53 -5.85
N ARG A 389 6.23 11.98 -6.65
CA ARG A 389 6.55 10.95 -7.65
C ARG A 389 7.68 11.35 -8.59
N THR A 390 7.87 12.64 -8.88
CA THR A 390 8.95 13.09 -9.77
C THR A 390 10.32 12.81 -9.17
N LYS A 391 10.47 12.95 -7.84
CA LYS A 391 11.68 12.63 -7.08
C LYS A 391 11.90 11.12 -7.02
N GLY A 392 10.85 10.36 -6.70
CA GLY A 392 10.88 8.90 -6.71
C GLY A 392 11.35 8.35 -8.05
N ARG A 393 10.74 8.82 -9.15
CA ARG A 393 11.15 8.47 -10.52
C ARG A 393 12.59 8.86 -10.82
N ALA A 394 13.04 10.05 -10.43
CA ALA A 394 14.41 10.48 -10.65
C ALA A 394 15.42 9.56 -9.94
N ALA A 395 15.15 9.18 -8.69
CA ALA A 395 15.97 8.24 -7.93
C ALA A 395 16.00 6.84 -8.55
N TRP A 396 14.84 6.34 -9.03
CA TRP A 396 14.78 5.10 -9.79
C TRP A 396 15.60 5.15 -11.08
N LEU A 397 15.49 6.22 -11.87
CA LEU A 397 16.25 6.39 -13.10
C LEU A 397 17.77 6.41 -12.82
N SER A 398 18.20 7.10 -11.75
CA SER A 398 19.60 7.09 -11.30
C SER A 398 20.07 5.67 -11.00
N LEU A 399 19.31 4.90 -10.22
CA LEU A 399 19.63 3.51 -9.91
C LEU A 399 19.75 2.65 -11.18
N LEU A 400 18.84 2.82 -12.14
CA LEU A 400 18.89 2.06 -13.39
C LEU A 400 20.13 2.42 -14.23
N GLN A 401 20.53 3.71 -14.27
CA GLN A 401 21.77 4.14 -14.93
C GLN A 401 23.01 3.56 -14.27
N GLU A 402 23.05 3.52 -12.93
CA GLU A 402 24.14 2.90 -12.17
C GLU A 402 24.28 1.40 -12.47
N LEU A 403 23.17 0.73 -12.80
CA LEU A 403 23.13 -0.66 -13.24
C LEU A 403 23.42 -0.84 -14.73
N GLY A 404 23.73 0.23 -15.46
CA GLY A 404 24.16 0.21 -16.85
C GLY A 404 23.04 0.41 -17.88
N LEU A 405 21.81 0.76 -17.47
CA LEU A 405 20.76 1.13 -18.42
C LEU A 405 21.10 2.45 -19.12
N ALA A 406 21.17 2.42 -20.45
CA ALA A 406 21.32 3.65 -21.23
C ALA A 406 19.99 4.42 -21.25
N LEU A 407 19.98 5.63 -20.66
CA LEU A 407 18.86 6.56 -20.76
C LEU A 407 19.16 7.60 -21.85
N PRO A 408 18.30 7.73 -22.87
CA PRO A 408 18.42 8.74 -23.92
C PRO A 408 18.28 10.18 -23.43
#